data_AF-A0A1Z9PBK6-F1
#
_entry.id   AF-A0A1Z9PBK6-F1
#
_cell.length_a   1.000
_cell.length_b   1.000
_cell.length_c   1.000
_cell.angle_alpha   90.00
_cell.angle_beta   90.00
_cell.angle_gamma   90.00
#
_symmetry.space_group_name_H-M   'P 1'
#
loop_
_entity.id
_entity.type
_entity.pdbx_description
1 polymer ?
#
loop_
_entity_poly.entity_id
_entity_poly.type
_entity_poly.pdbx_seq_one_letter_code
_entity_poly.pdbx_strand_id
1 'polypeptide(L)' 'MNKFVLQVFLFLAFIPLAIAVGYGLLVIAPIICCFLAINSYKFKNYKEMYIWMAFAGLSFMLALYVLGIL' A
#
# COMPACT_ATOMS: atom_id res chain seq x y z
N MET A 1 -37.96 -5.50 -11.10
CA MET A 1 -36.57 -5.75 -10.65
C MET A 1 -36.56 -5.83 -9.13
N ASN A 2 -36.00 -6.88 -8.55
CA ASN A 2 -35.94 -7.04 -7.10
C ASN A 2 -34.89 -6.06 -6.52
N LYS A 3 -35.30 -5.19 -5.59
CA LYS A 3 -34.42 -4.20 -4.93
C LYS A 3 -33.17 -4.84 -4.32
N PHE A 4 -33.32 -6.06 -3.80
CA PHE A 4 -32.23 -6.84 -3.24
C PHE A 4 -31.14 -7.17 -4.28
N VAL A 5 -31.54 -7.59 -5.48
CA VAL A 5 -30.60 -7.94 -6.56
C VAL A 5 -29.80 -6.72 -7.02
N LEU A 6 -30.44 -5.54 -7.07
CA LEU A 6 -29.76 -4.29 -7.41
C LEU A 6 -28.73 -3.87 -6.35
N GLN A 7 -29.04 -4.06 -5.06
CA GLN A 7 -28.12 -3.76 -3.96
C GLN A 7 -26.90 -4.68 -3.97
N VAL A 8 -27.10 -5.99 -4.21
CA VAL A 8 -26.00 -6.95 -4.36
C VAL A 8 -25.11 -6.58 -5.54
N PHE A 9 -25.70 -6.25 -6.68
CA PHE A 9 -24.95 -5.83 -7.87
C PHE A 9 -24.12 -4.57 -7.61
N LEU A 10 -24.68 -3.59 -6.91
CA LEU A 10 -23.97 -2.36 -6.53
C LEU A 10 -22.77 -2.67 -5.63
N PHE A 11 -22.93 -3.54 -4.63
CA PHE A 11 -21.84 -3.95 -3.74
C PHE A 11 -20.71 -4.65 -4.50
N LEU A 12 -21.05 -5.58 -5.41
CA LEU A 12 -20.07 -6.26 -6.25
C LEU A 12 -19.29 -5.27 -7.13
N ALA A 13 -19.94 -4.21 -7.62
CA ALA A 13 -19.28 -3.19 -8.44
C ALA A 13 -18.24 -2.36 -7.65
N PHE A 14 -18.31 -2.30 -6.32
CA PHE A 14 -17.30 -1.63 -5.49
C PHE A 14 -16.04 -2.48 -5.25
N ILE A 15 -16.10 -3.80 -5.45
CA ILE A 15 -14.97 -4.70 -5.21
C ILE A 15 -13.78 -4.33 -6.13
N PRO A 16 -13.94 -4.15 -7.45
CA PRO A 16 -12.84 -3.70 -8.31
C PRO A 16 -12.25 -2.35 -7.89
N LEU A 17 -13.08 -1.42 -7.43
CA LEU A 17 -12.61 -0.11 -6.97
C LEU A 17 -11.76 -0.25 -5.69
N ALA A 18 -12.21 -1.05 -4.73
CA ALA A 18 -11.46 -1.32 -3.50
C ALA A 18 -10.11 -1.99 -3.80
N ILE A 19 -10.08 -2.92 -4.74
CA ILE A 19 -8.84 -3.55 -5.22
C ILE A 19 -7.92 -2.49 -5.83
N ALA A 20 -8.41 -1.66 -6.76
CA ALA A 20 -7.61 -0.63 -7.41
C ALA A 20 -6.99 0.36 -6.41
N VAL A 21 -7.78 0.81 -5.42
CA VAL A 21 -7.30 1.68 -4.33
C VAL A 21 -6.25 0.97 -3.48
N GLY A 22 -6.49 -0.29 -3.12
CA GLY A 22 -5.54 -1.10 -2.35
C GLY A 22 -4.19 -1.27 -3.06
N TYR A 23 -4.22 -1.52 -4.37
CA TYR A 23 -3.03 -1.57 -5.21
C TYR A 23 -2.27 -0.23 -5.22
N GLY A 24 -2.98 0.89 -5.39
CA GLY A 24 -2.37 2.22 -5.34
C GLY A 24 -1.65 2.48 -4.01
N LEU A 25 -2.28 2.15 -2.89
CA LEU A 25 -1.66 2.29 -1.56
C LEU A 25 -0.42 1.42 -1.40
N LEU A 26 -0.46 0.16 -1.87
CA LEU A 26 0.68 -0.75 -1.81
C LEU A 26 1.89 -0.24 -2.60
N VAL A 27 1.66 0.35 -3.78
CA VAL A 27 2.73 0.91 -4.62
C VAL A 27 3.32 2.19 -3.99
N ILE A 28 2.53 2.96 -3.25
CA ILE A 28 2.99 4.20 -2.60
C ILE A 28 3.70 3.94 -1.27
N ALA A 29 3.39 2.85 -0.57
CA ALA A 29 3.95 2.53 0.75
C ALA A 29 5.49 2.56 0.84
N PRO A 30 6.27 2.03 -0.14
CA PRO A 30 7.73 2.14 -0.13
C PRO A 30 8.22 3.58 -0.14
N ILE A 31 7.55 4.45 -0.91
CA ILE A 31 7.91 5.87 -1.05
C ILE A 31 7.74 6.58 0.29
N ILE A 32 6.62 6.35 0.97
CA ILE A 32 6.36 6.93 2.30
C ILE A 32 7.42 6.46 3.31
N CYS A 33 7.73 5.17 3.32
CA CYS A 33 8.75 4.62 4.22
C CYS A 33 10.14 5.22 3.96
N CYS A 34 10.51 5.46 2.69
CA CYS A 34 11.76 6.13 2.32
C CYS A 34 11.81 7.57 2.84
N PHE A 35 10.72 8.34 2.69
CA PHE A 35 10.66 9.70 3.23
C PHE A 35 10.81 9.73 4.75
N LEU A 36 10.18 8.79 5.45
CA LEU A 36 10.30 8.66 6.91
C LEU A 36 11.72 8.29 7.32
N ALA A 37 12.38 7.36 6.61
CA ALA A 37 13.78 7.02 6.87
C ALA A 37 14.72 8.23 6.71
N ILE A 38 14.55 9.01 5.63
CA ILE A 38 15.32 10.23 5.38
C ILE A 38 15.08 11.25 6.50
N ASN A 39 13.84 11.40 6.94
CA ASN A 39 13.49 12.30 8.03
C ASN A 39 14.15 11.88 9.35
N SER A 40 14.09 10.60 9.71
CA SER A 40 14.77 10.06 10.89
C SER A 40 16.29 10.27 10.83
N TYR A 41 16.90 10.12 9.65
CA TYR A 41 18.32 10.42 9.45
C TYR A 41 18.65 11.90 9.71
N LYS A 42 17.82 12.82 9.19
CA LYS A 42 17.96 14.27 9.41
C LYS A 42 17.95 14.64 10.90
N PHE A 43 17.14 13.95 11.71
CA PHE A 43 17.06 14.14 13.16
C PHE A 43 18.04 13.26 13.96
N LYS A 44 19.01 12.61 13.30
CA LYS A 44 20.00 11.70 13.91
C LYS A 44 19.38 10.53 14.70
N ASN A 45 18.13 10.16 14.40
CA ASN A 45 17.47 9.00 15.00
C ASN A 45 17.73 7.75 14.14
N TYR A 46 18.92 7.17 14.30
CA TYR A 46 19.33 6.03 13.48
C TYR A 46 18.51 4.76 13.73
N LYS A 47 18.04 4.55 14.97
CA LYS A 47 17.20 3.39 15.30
C LYS A 47 15.92 3.41 14.46
N GLU A 48 15.25 4.56 14.41
CA GLU A 48 14.03 4.72 13.64
C GLU A 48 14.28 4.69 12.13
N MET A 49 15.40 5.28 11.68
CA MET A 49 15.84 5.18 10.27
C MET A 49 15.94 3.72 9.81
N TYR A 50 16.63 2.85 10.56
CA TYR A 50 16.77 1.44 10.19
C TYR A 50 15.44 0.69 10.17
N ILE A 51 14.52 1.04 11.08
CA ILE A 51 13.16 0.49 11.08
C ILE A 51 12.41 0.88 9.80
N TRP A 52 12.42 2.17 9.44
CA TRP A 52 11.78 2.65 8.21
C TRP A 52 12.41 2.06 6.95
N MET A 53 13.74 1.87 6.93
CA MET A 53 14.42 1.19 5.83
C MET A 53 14.00 -0.28 5.69
N ALA A 54 13.84 -1.00 6.80
CA ALA A 54 13.35 -2.39 6.77
C ALA A 54 11.91 -2.46 6.23
N PHE A 55 11.03 -1.55 6.68
CA PHE A 55 9.67 -1.46 6.15
C PHE A 55 9.62 -1.03 4.68
N ALA A 56 10.52 -0.15 4.23
CA ALA A 56 10.65 0.23 2.83
C ALA A 56 11.04 -0.99 1.98
N GLY A 57 12.02 -1.79 2.42
CA GLY A 57 12.42 -3.02 1.72
C GLY A 57 11.30 -4.07 1.66
N LEU A 58 10.60 -4.31 2.77
CA LEU A 58 9.47 -5.25 2.82
C LEU A 58 8.30 -4.81 1.93
N SER A 59 7.90 -3.54 2.04
CA SER A 59 6.81 -2.99 1.23
C SER A 59 7.15 -2.97 -0.26
N PHE A 60 8.42 -2.74 -0.62
CA PHE A 60 8.88 -2.81 -2.01
C PHE A 60 8.77 -4.22 -2.58
N MET A 61 9.25 -5.24 -1.85
CA MET A 61 9.10 -6.64 -2.26
C MET A 61 7.63 -7.03 -2.43
N LEU A 62 6.78 -6.61 -1.48
CA LEU A 62 5.36 -6.89 -1.52
C LEU A 62 4.67 -6.19 -2.71
N ALA A 63 5.05 -4.96 -3.02
CA ALA A 63 4.57 -4.25 -4.21
C ALA A 63 4.98 -4.95 -5.51
N LEU A 64 6.23 -5.42 -5.62
CA LEU A 64 6.69 -6.17 -6.79
C LEU A 64 5.92 -7.48 -6.98
N TYR A 65 5.69 -8.23 -5.90
CA TYR A 65 4.90 -9.47 -5.94
C TYR A 65 3.46 -9.21 -6.40
N VAL A 66 2.82 -8.20 -5.83
CA VAL A 66 1.42 -7.85 -6.14
C VAL A 66 1.27 -7.32 -7.58
N LEU A 67 2.29 -6.65 -8.11
CA LEU A 67 2.37 -6.23 -9.52
C LEU A 67 2.75 -7.37 -10.48
N GLY A 68 3.10 -8.56 -9.97
CA GLY A 68 3.47 -9.72 -10.78
C GLY A 68 4.87 -9.63 -11.40
N ILE A 69 5.76 -8.80 -10.86
CA ILE A 69 7.15 -8.65 -11.32
C ILE A 69 8.04 -9.74 -10.71
N LEU A 70 7.74 -10.17 -9.49
CA LEU A 70 8.50 -11.12 -8.68
C LEU A 70 7.59 -12.27 -8.25
#